data_AF-A0A950LSA3-F1
#
_entry.id   AF-A0A950LSA3-F1
#
_cell.length_a   1.000
_cell.length_b   1.000
_cell.length_c   1.000
_cell.angle_alpha   90.00
_cell.angle_beta   90.00
_cell.angle_gamma   90.00
#
_symmetry.space_group_name_H-M   'P 1'
#
loop_
_entity.id
_entity.type
_entity.pdbx_description
1 polymer ?
#
loop_
_entity_poly.entity_id
_entity_poly.type
_entity_poly.pdbx_seq_one_letter_code
_entity_poly.pdbx_strand_id
1 'polypeptide(L)'
;MVILGVDVPNIYWFGVLGSAAVELAAALQAAGANDGALPAKYHKPLFLVLRALFALVAGTVPIALSAQNLWSALYLGASAPLIFDRAARGLDSSSGGK
;
A
#
# COMPACT_ATOMS: atom_id res chain seq x y z
N MET A 1 19.81 12.61 6.89
CA MET A 1 18.91 13.72 7.26
C MET A 1 17.98 13.20 8.34
N VAL A 2 17.95 13.85 9.50
CA VAL A 2 17.09 13.49 10.63
C VAL A 2 15.92 14.47 10.61
N ILE A 3 14.69 13.96 10.53
CA ILE A 3 13.49 14.76 10.72
C ILE A 3 12.98 14.40 12.11
N LEU A 4 12.98 15.35 13.04
CA LEU A 4 12.34 15.21 14.36
C LEU A 4 12.81 13.98 15.19
N GLY A 5 14.11 13.68 15.16
CA GLY A 5 14.71 12.60 15.96
C GLY A 5 14.56 11.19 15.35
N VAL A 6 14.02 11.07 14.13
CA VAL A 6 13.91 9.81 13.40
C VAL A 6 14.63 9.93 12.05
N ASP A 7 15.42 8.92 11.70
CA ASP A 7 16.16 8.89 10.44
C ASP A 7 15.20 8.76 9.24
N VAL A 8 15.39 9.58 8.20
CA VAL A 8 14.64 9.50 6.94
C VAL A 8 14.65 8.09 6.33
N PRO A 9 15.76 7.33 6.34
CA PRO A 9 15.75 5.91 5.98
C PRO A 9 14.72 5.08 6.75
N ASN A 10 14.59 5.29 8.06
CA ASN A 10 13.63 4.54 8.88
C ASN A 10 12.20 4.94 8.53
N ILE A 11 11.92 6.24 8.31
CA ILE A 11 10.61 6.72 7.85
C ILE A 11 10.23 6.08 6.51
N TYR A 12 11.16 6.04 5.54
CA TYR A 12 10.95 5.41 4.24
C TYR A 12 10.52 3.95 4.38
N TRP A 13 11.33 3.14 5.09
CA TRP A 13 11.09 1.71 5.20
C TRP A 13 9.83 1.38 6.00
N PHE A 14 9.47 2.19 7.00
CA PHE A 14 8.18 2.04 7.69
C PHE A 14 7.00 2.35 6.76
N GLY A 15 7.15 3.30 5.83
CA GLY A 15 6.17 3.52 4.75
C GLY A 15 6.04 2.32 3.81
N VAL A 16 7.17 1.75 3.36
CA VAL A 16 7.18 0.54 2.52
C VAL A 16 6.51 -0.64 3.25
N LEU A 17 6.85 -0.85 4.52
CA LEU A 17 6.27 -1.90 5.36
C LEU A 17 4.77 -1.71 5.56
N GLY A 18 4.31 -0.48 5.80
CA GLY A 18 2.89 -0.17 5.91
C GLY A 18 2.12 -0.56 4.64
N SER A 19 2.65 -0.22 3.46
CA SER A 19 2.03 -0.61 2.19
C SER A 19 2.05 -2.13 1.99
N ALA A 20 3.17 -2.79 2.29
CA ALA A 20 3.30 -4.25 2.15
C ALA A 20 2.36 -5.02 3.11
N ALA A 21 2.14 -4.51 4.33
CA ALA A 21 1.25 -5.12 5.31
C ALA A 21 -0.22 -5.11 4.84
N VAL A 22 -0.67 -4.00 4.24
CA VAL A 22 -2.04 -3.92 3.67
C VAL A 22 -2.20 -4.88 2.50
N GLU A 23 -1.17 -5.02 1.68
CA GLU A 23 -1.17 -5.96 0.56
C GLU A 23 -1.24 -7.42 1.02
N LEU A 24 -0.47 -7.77 2.05
CA LEU A 24 -0.52 -9.08 2.68
C LEU A 24 -1.92 -9.34 3.27
N ALA A 25 -2.49 -8.37 3.99
CA ALA A 25 -3.82 -8.49 4.56
C ALA A 25 -4.90 -8.67 3.47
N ALA A 26 -4.81 -7.94 2.35
CA ALA A 26 -5.70 -8.09 1.21
C ALA A 26 -5.56 -9.46 0.53
N ALA A 27 -4.33 -9.98 0.43
CA ALA A 27 -4.06 -11.33 -0.09
C ALA A 27 -4.66 -12.41 0.81
N LEU A 28 -4.45 -12.31 2.12
CA LEU A 28 -5.00 -13.24 3.11
C LEU A 28 -6.52 -13.20 3.16
N GLN A 29 -7.11 -12.01 3.12
CA GLN A 29 -8.57 -11.85 3.07
C GLN A 29 -9.15 -12.49 1.80
N ALA A 30 -8.51 -12.27 0.65
CA ALA A 30 -8.94 -12.86 -0.60
C ALA A 30 -8.74 -14.39 -0.63
N ALA A 31 -7.70 -14.92 0.03
CA ALA A 31 -7.51 -16.35 0.18
C ALA A 31 -8.57 -16.97 1.12
N GLY A 32 -8.88 -16.32 2.24
CA GLY A 32 -9.94 -16.75 3.16
C GLY A 32 -11.32 -16.78 2.51
N ALA A 33 -11.59 -15.87 1.57
CA ALA A 33 -12.84 -15.85 0.80
C ALA A 33 -12.92 -16.93 -0.30
N ASN A 34 -11.81 -17.59 -0.66
CA ASN A 34 -11.73 -18.63 -1.69
C ASN A 34 -11.31 -19.99 -1.09
N ASP A 35 -11.80 -20.32 0.10
CA ASP A 35 -11.50 -21.59 0.80
C ASP A 35 -9.99 -21.88 0.98
N GLY A 36 -9.18 -20.82 1.13
CA GLY A 36 -7.72 -20.91 1.25
C GLY A 36 -6.96 -20.86 -0.08
N ALA A 37 -7.64 -20.83 -1.22
CA ALA A 37 -7.00 -20.67 -2.53
C ALA A 37 -6.62 -19.19 -2.77
N LEU A 38 -5.36 -18.94 -3.09
CA LEU A 38 -4.91 -17.62 -3.52
C LEU A 38 -5.56 -17.24 -4.86
N PRO A 39 -6.07 -16.00 -5.03
CA PRO A 39 -6.62 -15.56 -6.30
C PRO A 39 -5.59 -15.67 -7.45
N ALA A 40 -6.05 -16.06 -8.65
CA ALA A 40 -5.19 -16.28 -9.83
C ALA A 40 -4.26 -15.10 -10.19
N LYS A 41 -4.59 -13.87 -9.77
CA LYS A 41 -3.73 -12.69 -9.93
C LYS A 41 -2.42 -12.77 -9.14
N TYR A 42 -2.42 -13.40 -7.95
CA TYR A 42 -1.21 -13.57 -7.14
C TYR A 42 -0.24 -14.61 -7.70
N HIS A 43 -0.71 -15.47 -8.61
CA HIS A 43 0.12 -16.44 -9.33
C HIS A 43 0.89 -15.78 -10.48
N LYS A 44 0.57 -14.53 -10.85
CA LYS A 44 1.25 -13.80 -11.92
C LYS A 44 2.45 -13.06 -11.36
N PRO A 45 3.70 -13.41 -11.73
CA PRO A 45 4.89 -12.75 -11.18
C PRO A 45 4.91 -11.24 -11.47
N LEU A 46 4.38 -10.83 -12.63
CA LEU A 46 4.24 -9.41 -12.98
C LEU A 46 3.39 -8.63 -11.96
N PHE A 47 2.32 -9.23 -11.43
CA PHE A 47 1.47 -8.59 -10.44
C PHE A 47 2.22 -8.36 -9.12
N LEU A 48 3.02 -9.34 -8.68
CA LEU A 48 3.85 -9.23 -7.48
C LEU A 48 4.95 -8.17 -7.63
N VAL A 49 5.60 -8.11 -8.80
CA VAL A 49 6.62 -7.10 -9.10
C VAL A 49 6.01 -5.69 -9.08
N LEU A 50 4.87 -5.49 -9.74
CA LEU A 50 4.16 -4.21 -9.70
C LEU A 50 3.78 -3.83 -8.26
N ARG A 51 3.30 -4.78 -7.46
CA ARG A 51 3.00 -4.56 -6.03
C ARG A 51 4.23 -4.11 -5.24
N ALA A 52 5.37 -4.77 -5.45
CA ALA A 52 6.62 -4.42 -4.80
C ALA A 52 7.08 -3.01 -5.20
N LEU A 53 6.97 -2.65 -6.48
CA LEU A 53 7.25 -1.29 -6.95
C LEU A 53 6.32 -0.26 -6.30
N PHE A 54 5.02 -0.55 -6.19
CA PHE A 54 4.08 0.34 -5.49
C PHE A 54 4.42 0.48 -4.01
N ALA A 55 4.83 -0.59 -3.32
CA ALA A 55 5.26 -0.50 -1.93
C ALA A 55 6.51 0.38 -1.76
N LEU A 56 7.47 0.30 -2.68
CA LEU A 56 8.64 1.18 -2.70
C LEU A 56 8.24 2.65 -2.92
N VAL A 57 7.33 2.91 -3.86
CA VAL A 57 6.79 4.26 -4.09
C VAL A 57 6.04 4.76 -2.85
N ALA A 58 5.26 3.92 -2.18
CA ALA A 58 4.54 4.27 -0.97
C ALA A 58 5.47 4.71 0.18
N GLY A 59 6.70 4.19 0.24
CA GLY A 59 7.74 4.64 1.17
C GLY A 59 8.09 6.13 1.04
N THR A 60 7.87 6.73 -0.15
CA THR A 60 8.11 8.16 -0.37
C THR A 60 7.00 9.05 0.20
N VAL A 61 5.78 8.52 0.38
CA VAL A 61 4.61 9.29 0.84
C VAL A 61 4.81 9.85 2.26
N PRO A 62 5.26 9.08 3.26
CA PRO A 62 5.63 9.61 4.57
C PRO A 62 6.67 10.72 4.54
N ILE A 63 7.65 10.64 3.62
CA ILE A 63 8.69 11.66 3.50
C ILE A 63 8.09 12.94 2.93
N ALA A 64 7.32 12.84 1.84
CA ALA A 64 6.67 13.96 1.20
C ALA A 64 5.70 14.70 2.15
N LEU A 65 5.00 13.95 3.01
CA LEU A 65 4.05 14.49 3.98
C LEU A 65 4.69 14.81 5.34
N SER A 66 6.02 14.77 5.46
CA SER A 66 6.76 15.10 6.68
C SER A 66 6.25 14.35 7.92
N ALA A 67 6.18 13.02 7.81
CA ALA A 67 5.81 12.12 8.89
C ALA A 67 6.62 12.43 10.17
N GLN A 68 5.91 12.67 11.26
CA GLN A 68 6.49 13.15 12.52
C GLN A 68 7.12 12.01 13.34
N ASN A 69 6.73 10.76 13.06
CA ASN A 69 7.22 9.56 13.76
C ASN A 69 7.00 8.29 12.92
N LEU A 70 7.62 7.17 13.34
CA LEU A 70 7.56 5.90 12.63
C LEU A 70 6.12 5.35 12.47
N TRP A 71 5.26 5.55 13.47
CA TRP A 71 3.87 5.12 13.40
C TRP A 71 3.09 5.88 12.32
N SER A 72 3.26 7.20 12.26
CA SER A 72 2.66 8.01 11.20
C SER A 72 3.17 7.59 9.82
N ALA A 73 4.45 7.24 9.69
CA ALA A 73 4.99 6.73 8.44
C ALA A 73 4.37 5.39 8.03
N LEU A 74 4.20 4.47 8.98
CA LEU A 74 3.51 3.20 8.75
C LEU A 74 2.06 3.41 8.29
N TYR A 75 1.30 4.26 8.98
CA TYR A 75 -0.08 4.57 8.61
C TYR A 75 -0.20 5.23 7.24
N LEU A 76 0.68 6.19 6.94
CA LEU A 76 0.72 6.86 5.64
C LEU A 76 1.05 5.86 4.52
N GLY A 77 2.04 4.98 4.72
CA GLY A 77 2.34 3.89 3.80
C GLY A 77 1.17 2.93 3.59
N ALA A 78 0.49 2.54 4.66
CA ALA A 78 -0.69 1.66 4.62
C ALA A 78 -1.89 2.29 3.90
N SER A 79 -1.98 3.62 3.86
CA SER A 79 -3.07 4.31 3.16
C SER A 79 -2.92 4.33 1.63
N ALA A 80 -1.71 4.15 1.09
CA ALA A 80 -1.45 4.25 -0.34
C ALA A 80 -2.25 3.22 -1.18
N PRO A 81 -2.28 1.91 -0.83
CA PRO A 81 -3.12 0.93 -1.55
C PRO A 81 -4.62 1.27 -1.52
N LEU A 82 -5.12 1.79 -0.38
CA LEU A 82 -6.52 2.17 -0.22
C LEU A 82 -6.91 3.36 -1.12
N ILE A 83 -5.98 4.27 -1.39
CA ILE A 83 -6.21 5.38 -2.33
C ILE A 83 -6.39 4.83 -3.74
N PHE A 84 -5.55 3.88 -4.18
CA PHE A 84 -5.70 3.24 -5.48
C PHE A 84 -7.01 2.46 -5.60
N ASP A 85 -7.38 1.72 -4.55
CA ASP A 85 -8.62 0.94 -4.50
C ASP A 85 -9.85 1.85 -4.59
N ARG A 86 -9.84 3.00 -3.91
CA ARG A 86 -10.90 4.01 -4.00
C ARG A 86 -10.91 4.73 -5.34
N ALA A 87 -9.74 5.06 -5.90
CA ALA A 87 -9.64 5.69 -7.22
C ALA A 87 -10.21 4.79 -8.32
N ALA A 88 -9.94 3.48 -8.26
CA ALA A 88 -10.51 2.50 -9.17
C ALA A 88 -12.06 2.47 -9.08
N ARG A 89 -12.61 2.40 -7.86
CA ARG A 89 -14.08 2.38 -7.65
C ARG A 89 -14.77 3.71 -8.01
N GLY A 90 -14.08 4.83 -7.84
CA GLY A 90 -14.58 6.15 -8.21
C GLY A 90 -14.70 6.33 -9.73
N LEU A 91 -13.81 5.71 -10.51
CA LEU A 91 -13.90 5.68 -11.97
C LEU A 91 -15.10 4.85 -12.45
N ASP A 92 -15.41 3.74 -11.79
CA ASP A 92 -16.57 2.90 -12.12
C ASP A 92 -17.92 3.62 -11.87
N SER A 93 -17.97 4.52 -10.89
CA SER A 93 -19.17 5.26 -10.51
C SER A 93 -19.58 6.33 -11.53
N SER A 94 -18.68 6.74 -12.43
CA SER A 94 -18.92 7.76 -13.45
C SER A 94 -19.47 7.21 -14.78
N SER A 95 -19.60 5.89 -14.93
CA SER A 95 -20.07 5.24 -16.17
C SER A 95 -21.56 4.80 -16.11
N GLY A 96 -22.29 5.18 -15.06
CA GLY A 96 -23.68 4.74 -14.80
C GLY A 96 -24.72 5.85 -14.69
N GLY A 97 -24.47 7.02 -15.28
CA GLY A 97 -25.42 8.13 -15.32
C GLY A 97 -25.99 8.34 -16.72
N LYS A 98 -27.11 7.65 -17.00
CA LYS A 98 -28.11 7.86 -18.08
C LYS A 98 -27.64 8.43 -19.43
#